data_AF-A0A383DLI3-F1
#
_entry.id   AF-A0A383DLI3-F1
#
_cell.length_a   1.000
_cell.length_b   1.000
_cell.length_c   1.000
_cell.angle_alpha   90.00
_cell.angle_beta   90.00
_cell.angle_gamma   90.00
#
_symmetry.space_group_name_H-M   'P 1'
#
loop_
_entity.id
_entity.type
_entity.pdbx_description
1 polymer ?
#
loop_
_entity_poly.entity_id
_entity_poly.type
_entity_poly.pdbx_seq_one_letter_code
_entity_poly.pdbx_strand_id
1 'polypeptide(L)'
;HYLRNEDVNKIDNVLPSTKFLFLSSKANLNRINNIHALEKSLYSDYFGLAGRVDCIAEYDGELAVIDFKTSTKIKPEEWIENYFVQETAYACMYYEMTGIPVKKLITIMVAENGECIVYEKRNKDHYIKLLTRYIKKFVEHKTRDYGN
;
A
#
# COMPACT_ATOMS: atom_id res chain seq x y z
N HIS A 1 -9.43 3.81 10.30
CA HIS A 1 -9.71 4.41 11.62
C HIS A 1 -9.31 3.55 12.84
N TYR A 2 -8.85 2.30 12.71
CA TYR A 2 -8.36 1.48 13.86
C TYR A 2 -6.89 1.73 14.25
N LEU A 3 -6.05 2.12 13.27
CA LEU A 3 -4.63 2.40 13.46
C LEU A 3 -4.32 3.62 14.37
N ARG A 4 -5.34 4.26 14.95
CA ARG A 4 -5.21 5.37 15.92
C ARG A 4 -5.63 4.97 17.35
N ASN A 5 -5.77 3.68 17.65
CA ASN A 5 -6.20 3.15 18.96
C ASN A 5 -7.62 3.59 19.40
N GLU A 6 -8.53 3.82 18.45
CA GLU A 6 -9.95 4.09 18.75
C GLU A 6 -10.77 2.79 18.74
N ASP A 7 -11.64 2.61 19.73
CA ASP A 7 -12.50 1.42 19.89
C ASP A 7 -13.59 1.40 18.81
N VAL A 8 -13.53 0.41 17.92
CA VAL A 8 -14.48 0.25 16.80
C VAL A 8 -15.90 -0.01 17.28
N ASN A 9 -16.10 -0.49 18.52
CA ASN A 9 -17.44 -0.65 19.08
C ASN A 9 -18.10 0.68 19.49
N LYS A 10 -17.34 1.78 19.52
CA LYS A 10 -17.84 3.13 19.86
C LYS A 10 -18.14 4.00 18.64
N ILE A 11 -17.95 3.48 17.42
CA ILE A 11 -18.24 4.23 16.20
C ILE A 11 -19.69 3.96 15.80
N ASP A 12 -20.60 4.78 16.32
CA ASP A 12 -21.96 4.87 15.81
C ASP A 12 -21.90 5.28 14.31
N ASN A 13 -22.62 4.55 13.44
CA ASN A 13 -22.73 4.74 11.98
C ASN A 13 -21.72 4.04 11.06
N VAL A 14 -21.05 2.95 11.50
CA VAL A 14 -20.30 2.10 10.55
C VAL A 14 -21.26 1.15 9.82
N LEU A 15 -21.30 1.25 8.48
CA LEU A 15 -22.02 0.32 7.62
C LEU A 15 -21.67 -1.14 7.96
N PRO A 16 -22.65 -2.06 8.01
CA PRO A 16 -22.40 -3.47 8.35
C PRO A 16 -21.30 -4.13 7.50
N SER A 17 -21.19 -3.76 6.22
CA SER A 17 -20.15 -4.22 5.31
C SER A 17 -18.75 -3.74 5.71
N THR A 18 -18.62 -2.47 6.13
CA THR A 18 -17.36 -1.92 6.64
C THR A 18 -16.95 -2.57 7.96
N LYS A 19 -17.92 -2.84 8.84
CA LYS A 19 -17.67 -3.58 10.10
C LYS A 19 -17.24 -5.02 9.82
N PHE A 20 -17.85 -5.68 8.84
CA PHE A 20 -17.49 -7.04 8.41
C PHE A 20 -16.06 -7.09 7.83
N LEU A 21 -15.73 -6.23 6.86
CA LEU A 21 -14.38 -6.13 6.30
C LEU A 21 -13.31 -5.84 7.38
N PHE A 22 -13.67 -4.99 8.34
CA PHE A 22 -12.81 -4.68 9.48
C PHE A 22 -12.58 -5.91 10.37
N LEU A 23 -13.63 -6.64 10.73
CA LEU A 23 -13.51 -7.87 11.52
C LEU A 23 -12.69 -8.94 10.79
N SER A 24 -12.90 -9.11 9.48
CA SER A 24 -12.17 -10.07 8.64
C SER A 24 -10.67 -9.76 8.56
N SER A 25 -10.29 -8.47 8.63
CA SER A 25 -8.88 -8.05 8.60
C SER A 25 -8.25 -7.89 9.98
N LYS A 26 -9.03 -7.91 11.06
CA LYS A 26 -8.56 -7.59 12.43
C LYS A 26 -7.32 -8.37 12.86
N ALA A 27 -7.27 -9.68 12.57
CA ALA A 27 -6.10 -10.51 12.89
C ALA A 27 -4.83 -10.03 12.19
N ASN A 28 -4.94 -9.61 10.92
CA ASN A 28 -3.84 -9.05 10.15
C ASN A 28 -3.50 -7.61 10.56
N LEU A 29 -4.50 -6.82 10.98
CA LEU A 29 -4.28 -5.47 11.50
C LEU A 29 -3.52 -5.48 12.83
N ASN A 30 -3.75 -6.48 13.69
CA ASN A 30 -3.05 -6.63 14.97
C ASN A 30 -1.55 -6.93 14.83
N ARG A 31 -1.10 -7.29 13.62
CA ARG A 31 0.33 -7.49 13.29
C ARG A 31 1.04 -6.18 12.96
N ILE A 32 0.30 -5.08 12.85
CA ILE A 32 0.81 -3.73 12.59
C ILE A 32 1.12 -3.06 13.92
N ASN A 33 2.34 -2.53 14.04
CA ASN A 33 2.78 -1.73 15.18
C ASN A 33 3.70 -0.59 14.72
N ASN A 34 4.09 0.31 15.61
CA ASN A 34 5.07 1.39 15.33
C ASN A 34 4.76 2.14 14.03
N ILE A 35 3.64 2.87 14.01
CA ILE A 35 3.19 3.58 12.81
C ILE A 35 4.08 4.79 12.55
N HIS A 36 4.70 4.83 11.38
CA HIS A 36 5.52 5.94 10.91
C HIS A 36 4.70 6.95 10.09
N ALA A 37 3.76 6.45 9.28
CA ALA A 37 2.87 7.26 8.48
C ALA A 37 1.52 6.56 8.30
N LEU A 38 0.45 7.35 8.31
CA LEU A 38 -0.91 6.90 8.05
C LEU A 38 -1.58 7.98 7.21
N GLU A 39 -2.09 7.62 6.03
CA GLU A 39 -2.81 8.54 5.14
C GLU A 39 -1.99 9.81 4.80
N LYS A 40 -0.69 9.65 4.60
CA LYS A 40 0.26 10.76 4.47
C LYS A 40 0.68 10.96 3.01
N SER A 41 0.77 12.22 2.59
CA SER A 41 1.36 12.59 1.31
C SER A 41 2.87 12.35 1.32
N LEU A 42 3.36 11.68 0.28
CA LEU A 42 4.76 11.43 0.00
C LEU A 42 5.11 11.94 -1.39
N TYR A 43 6.40 12.26 -1.60
CA TYR A 43 6.91 12.66 -2.90
C TYR A 43 8.35 12.19 -3.09
N SER A 44 8.78 12.16 -4.35
CA SER A 44 10.12 11.86 -4.80
C SER A 44 10.46 12.83 -5.92
N ASP A 45 11.44 13.69 -5.69
CA ASP A 45 11.98 14.58 -6.71
C ASP A 45 12.80 13.78 -7.73
N TYR A 46 13.49 12.72 -7.28
CA TYR A 46 14.25 11.82 -8.17
C TYR A 46 13.37 11.17 -9.24
N PHE A 47 12.21 10.62 -8.84
CA PHE A 47 11.28 9.99 -9.77
C PHE A 47 10.25 10.96 -10.36
N GLY A 48 10.15 12.19 -9.84
CA GLY A 48 9.09 13.13 -10.21
C GLY A 48 7.69 12.62 -9.86
N LEU A 49 7.56 11.89 -8.75
CA LEU A 49 6.31 11.27 -8.32
C LEU A 49 5.84 11.86 -6.99
N ALA A 50 4.52 11.91 -6.82
CA ALA A 50 3.88 12.18 -5.55
C ALA A 50 2.66 11.27 -5.39
N GLY A 51 2.29 10.97 -4.15
CA GLY A 51 1.11 10.18 -3.85
C GLY A 51 0.78 10.16 -2.37
N ARG A 52 -0.29 9.46 -2.01
CA ARG A 52 -0.73 9.31 -0.63
C ARG A 52 -0.67 7.83 -0.26
N VAL A 53 0.10 7.52 0.77
CA VAL A 53 0.23 6.14 1.26
C VAL A 53 -0.89 5.84 2.25
N ASP A 54 -1.40 4.63 2.19
CA ASP A 54 -2.34 4.11 3.20
C ASP A 54 -1.64 4.06 4.56
N CYS A 55 -0.59 3.25 4.69
CA CYS A 55 0.15 3.08 5.93
C CYS A 55 1.63 2.73 5.70
N ILE A 56 2.50 3.29 6.54
CA ILE A 56 3.89 2.85 6.72
C ILE A 56 4.08 2.59 8.20
N ALA A 57 4.37 1.34 8.54
CA ALA A 57 4.46 0.87 9.92
C ALA A 57 5.27 -0.43 9.97
N GLU A 58 5.60 -0.91 11.17
CA GLU A 58 6.16 -2.24 11.31
C GLU A 58 5.07 -3.30 11.20
N TYR A 59 5.25 -4.24 10.28
CA TYR A 59 4.42 -5.44 10.16
C TYR A 59 5.24 -6.63 10.64
N ASP A 60 4.79 -7.32 11.69
CA ASP A 60 5.61 -8.35 12.37
C ASP A 60 7.03 -7.87 12.73
N GLY A 61 7.16 -6.61 13.19
CA GLY A 61 8.43 -6.04 13.65
C GLY A 61 9.39 -5.55 12.55
N GLU A 62 8.99 -5.55 11.29
CA GLU A 62 9.79 -4.97 10.20
C GLU A 62 9.03 -3.88 9.45
N LEU A 63 9.70 -2.75 9.21
CA LEU A 63 9.12 -1.60 8.53
C LEU A 63 8.63 -1.98 7.13
N ALA A 64 7.35 -1.72 6.88
CA ALA A 64 6.65 -2.06 5.67
C ALA A 64 5.82 -0.89 5.13
N VAL A 65 5.67 -0.82 3.81
CA VAL A 65 4.53 -0.14 3.19
C VAL A 65 3.37 -1.13 3.23
N ILE A 66 2.23 -0.70 3.78
CA ILE A 66 1.03 -1.52 3.94
C ILE A 66 -0.11 -0.84 3.18
N ASP A 67 -0.66 -1.54 2.19
CA ASP A 67 -1.78 -1.09 1.37
C ASP A 67 -3.00 -2.00 1.57
N PHE A 68 -4.17 -1.39 1.74
CA PHE A 68 -5.41 -2.11 2.00
C PHE A 68 -6.25 -2.19 0.72
N LYS A 69 -6.52 -3.41 0.26
CA LYS A 69 -7.35 -3.64 -0.94
C LYS A 69 -8.64 -4.35 -0.59
N THR A 70 -9.74 -3.85 -1.12
CA THR A 70 -11.04 -4.51 -1.10
C THR A 70 -11.39 -5.02 -2.49
N SER A 71 -11.91 -6.24 -2.59
CA SER A 71 -12.30 -6.83 -3.87
C SER A 71 -13.54 -7.71 -3.75
N THR A 72 -14.19 -8.02 -4.88
CA THR A 72 -15.30 -8.98 -4.92
C THR A 72 -14.83 -10.40 -4.60
N LYS A 73 -13.62 -10.76 -5.03
CA LYS A 73 -12.95 -12.04 -4.75
C LYS A 73 -11.45 -11.80 -4.53
N ILE A 74 -10.80 -12.71 -3.81
CA ILE A 74 -9.34 -12.75 -3.71
C ILE A 74 -8.75 -12.85 -5.11
N LYS A 75 -7.75 -12.01 -5.38
CA LYS A 75 -7.03 -12.03 -6.66
C LYS A 75 -5.80 -12.91 -6.57
N PRO A 76 -5.49 -13.73 -7.59
CA PRO A 76 -4.19 -14.39 -7.66
C PRO A 76 -3.06 -13.36 -7.63
N GLU A 77 -1.94 -13.73 -7.01
CA GLU A 77 -0.79 -12.85 -6.86
C GLU A 77 -0.25 -12.33 -8.20
N GLU A 78 -0.28 -13.18 -9.22
CA GLU A 78 0.19 -12.84 -10.58
C GLU A 78 -0.62 -11.71 -11.24
N TRP A 79 -1.84 -11.43 -10.75
CA TRP A 79 -2.71 -10.35 -11.27
C TRP A 79 -2.49 -9.02 -10.56
N ILE A 80 -1.75 -9.02 -9.45
CA ILE A 80 -1.58 -7.85 -8.58
C ILE A 80 -0.14 -7.34 -8.56
N GLU A 81 0.68 -7.70 -9.56
CA GLU A 81 2.05 -7.21 -9.70
C GLU A 81 2.14 -5.67 -9.60
N ASN A 82 1.18 -4.99 -10.23
CA ASN A 82 1.10 -3.52 -10.22
C ASN A 82 0.85 -2.92 -8.83
N TYR A 83 0.25 -3.67 -7.89
CA TYR A 83 0.06 -3.20 -6.52
C TYR A 83 1.41 -3.08 -5.82
N PHE A 84 2.27 -4.09 -5.97
CA PHE A 84 3.63 -4.05 -5.42
C PHE A 84 4.51 -2.98 -6.08
N VAL A 85 4.27 -2.66 -7.37
CA VAL A 85 4.94 -1.53 -8.05
C VAL A 85 4.53 -0.20 -7.41
N GLN A 86 3.25 -0.01 -7.10
CA GLN A 86 2.75 1.18 -6.40
C GLN A 86 3.35 1.28 -4.99
N GLU A 87 3.32 0.20 -4.22
CA GLU A 87 3.91 0.16 -2.87
C GLU A 87 5.41 0.45 -2.89
N THR A 88 6.12 -0.05 -3.92
CA THR A 88 7.54 0.26 -4.15
C THR A 88 7.75 1.74 -4.40
N ALA A 89 6.87 2.41 -5.16
CA ALA A 89 6.96 3.85 -5.35
C ALA A 89 6.83 4.60 -4.00
N TYR A 90 5.90 4.19 -3.14
CA TYR A 90 5.79 4.75 -1.79
C TYR A 90 7.02 4.48 -0.92
N ALA A 91 7.60 3.29 -1.00
CA ALA A 91 8.85 2.98 -0.31
C ALA A 91 10.01 3.88 -0.76
N CYS A 92 10.13 4.13 -2.08
CA CYS A 92 11.12 5.04 -2.64
C CYS A 92 10.90 6.48 -2.17
N MET A 93 9.67 7.00 -2.27
CA MET A 93 9.33 8.34 -1.79
C MET A 93 9.60 8.51 -0.29
N TYR A 94 9.22 7.52 0.52
CA TYR A 94 9.46 7.56 1.96
C TYR A 94 10.96 7.56 2.28
N TYR A 95 11.76 6.73 1.59
CA TYR A 95 13.20 6.73 1.74
C TYR A 95 13.83 8.08 1.37
N GLU A 96 13.41 8.69 0.26
CA GLU A 96 13.91 10.00 -0.15
C GLU A 96 13.60 11.11 0.87
N MET A 97 12.38 11.09 1.41
CA MET A 97 11.94 12.10 2.39
C MET A 97 12.56 11.92 3.79
N THR A 98 12.95 10.71 4.17
CA THR A 98 13.31 10.39 5.58
C THR A 98 14.69 9.77 5.76
N GLY A 99 15.30 9.23 4.70
CA GLY A 99 16.49 8.41 4.76
C GLY A 99 16.28 7.00 5.32
N ILE A 100 15.04 6.60 5.65
CA ILE A 100 14.75 5.33 6.31
C ILE A 100 14.29 4.28 5.28
N PRO A 101 15.04 3.17 5.08
CA PRO A 101 14.69 2.18 4.07
C PRO A 101 13.59 1.22 4.55
N VAL A 102 12.51 1.13 3.78
CA VAL A 102 11.43 0.14 3.99
C VAL A 102 11.94 -1.28 3.66
N LYS A 103 11.61 -2.26 4.51
CA LYS A 103 12.11 -3.63 4.39
C LYS A 103 11.23 -4.49 3.49
N LYS A 104 9.91 -4.40 3.62
CA LYS A 104 8.95 -5.22 2.88
C LYS A 104 7.72 -4.44 2.42
N LEU A 105 6.98 -5.03 1.49
CA LEU A 105 5.74 -4.51 0.95
C LEU A 105 4.62 -5.48 1.34
N ILE A 106 3.50 -4.96 1.82
CA ILE A 106 2.40 -5.74 2.38
C ILE A 106 1.10 -5.25 1.74
N THR A 107 0.47 -6.10 0.94
CA THR A 107 -0.91 -5.88 0.50
C THR A 107 -1.85 -6.72 1.36
N ILE A 108 -2.77 -6.09 2.08
CA ILE A 108 -3.83 -6.78 2.83
C ILE A 108 -5.11 -6.71 2.00
N MET A 109 -5.49 -7.85 1.41
CA MET A 109 -6.69 -7.96 0.59
C MET A 109 -7.83 -8.56 1.40
N VAL A 110 -8.99 -7.91 1.36
CA VAL A 110 -10.23 -8.42 1.94
C VAL A 110 -11.27 -8.56 0.83
N ALA A 111 -11.80 -9.76 0.67
CA ALA A 111 -12.89 -10.02 -0.25
C ALA A 111 -14.26 -9.82 0.43
N GLU A 112 -15.29 -9.50 -0.35
CA GLU A 112 -16.66 -9.29 0.15
C GLU A 112 -17.26 -10.51 0.86
N ASN A 113 -16.79 -11.71 0.53
CA ASN A 113 -17.15 -12.96 1.21
C ASN A 113 -16.46 -13.14 2.58
N GLY A 114 -15.59 -12.21 2.97
CA GLY A 114 -14.88 -12.19 4.25
C GLY A 114 -13.52 -12.87 4.22
N GLU A 115 -13.11 -13.45 3.09
CA GLU A 115 -11.75 -13.96 2.94
C GLU A 115 -10.75 -12.82 3.04
N CYS A 116 -9.67 -13.03 3.79
CA CYS A 116 -8.61 -12.05 3.96
C CYS A 116 -7.26 -12.72 3.71
N ILE A 117 -6.47 -12.19 2.77
CA ILE A 117 -5.14 -12.67 2.43
C ILE A 117 -4.14 -11.53 2.51
N VAL A 118 -2.95 -11.86 2.99
CA VAL A 118 -1.81 -10.95 3.06
C VAL A 118 -0.78 -11.40 2.04
N TYR A 119 -0.43 -10.52 1.11
CA TYR A 119 0.67 -10.72 0.19
C TYR A 119 1.89 -9.97 0.72
N GLU A 120 2.98 -10.69 0.96
CA GLU A 120 4.24 -10.12 1.42
C GLU A 120 5.30 -10.20 0.32
N LYS A 121 5.96 -9.07 0.04
CA LYS A 121 7.09 -8.99 -0.88
C LYS A 121 8.32 -8.35 -0.26
N ARG A 122 9.47 -8.96 -0.51
CA ARG A 122 10.79 -8.49 -0.04
C ARG A 122 11.72 -8.08 -1.18
N ASN A 123 11.55 -8.68 -2.36
CA ASN A 123 12.34 -8.37 -3.54
C ASN A 123 11.89 -7.05 -4.17
N LYS A 124 12.38 -5.93 -3.62
CA LYS A 124 12.08 -4.59 -4.13
C LYS A 124 12.73 -4.32 -5.49
N ASP A 125 13.89 -4.92 -5.79
CA ASP A 125 14.65 -4.65 -7.02
C ASP A 125 13.86 -4.98 -8.28
N HIS A 126 13.09 -6.07 -8.27
CA HIS A 126 12.18 -6.42 -9.36
C HIS A 126 11.16 -5.30 -9.63
N TYR A 127 10.51 -4.83 -8.57
CA TYR A 127 9.47 -3.80 -8.67
C TYR A 127 10.03 -2.40 -8.96
N ILE A 128 11.24 -2.07 -8.50
CA ILE A 128 11.93 -0.81 -8.86
C ILE A 128 12.20 -0.75 -10.37
N LYS A 129 12.62 -1.88 -10.97
CA LYS A 129 12.82 -1.98 -12.43
C LYS A 129 11.50 -1.78 -13.20
N LEU A 130 10.41 -2.37 -12.71
CA LEU A 130 9.08 -2.18 -13.29
C LEU A 130 8.58 -0.73 -13.15
N LEU A 131 8.72 -0.15 -11.95
CA LEU A 131 8.40 1.25 -11.68
C LEU A 131 9.11 2.18 -12.66
N THR A 132 10.43 2.03 -12.79
CA THR A 132 11.24 2.84 -13.71
C THR A 132 10.77 2.69 -15.16
N ARG A 133 10.40 1.47 -15.58
CA ARG A 133 9.86 1.21 -16.92
C ARG A 133 8.51 1.91 -17.12
N TYR A 134 7.63 1.90 -16.13
CA TYR A 134 6.32 2.54 -16.22
C TYR A 134 6.42 4.06 -16.26
N ILE A 135 7.30 4.66 -15.44
CA ILE A 135 7.58 6.10 -15.48
C ILE A 135 8.07 6.50 -16.88
N LYS A 136 9.05 5.77 -17.44
CA LYS A 136 9.57 6.04 -18.79
C LYS A 136 8.47 5.97 -19.85
N LYS A 137 7.67 4.90 -19.84
CA LYS A 137 6.55 4.76 -20.79
C LYS A 137 5.55 5.91 -20.66
N PHE A 138 5.21 6.32 -19.44
CA PHE A 138 4.28 7.41 -19.20
C PHE A 138 4.82 8.74 -19.76
N VAL A 139 6.08 9.06 -19.48
CA VAL A 139 6.75 10.27 -20.00
C VAL A 139 6.80 10.25 -21.52
N GLU A 140 7.20 9.13 -22.14
CA GLU A 140 7.24 8.99 -23.61
C GLU A 140 5.87 9.20 -24.27
N HIS A 141 4.80 8.66 -23.69
CA HIS A 141 3.44 8.86 -24.21
C HIS A 141 3.04 10.34 -24.12
N LYS A 142 3.28 10.98 -22.97
CA LYS A 142 2.95 12.40 -22.81
C LYS A 142 3.73 13.29 -23.77
N THR A 143 5.02 13.07 -23.96
CA THR A 143 5.82 13.88 -24.91
C THR A 143 5.35 13.74 -26.35
N ARG A 144 4.80 12.58 -26.76
CA ARG A 144 4.22 12.38 -28.09
C ARG A 144 2.88 13.08 -28.27
N ASP A 145 2.06 13.13 -27.23
CA ASP A 145 0.76 13.82 -27.25
C ASP A 145 0.91 15.35 -27.40
N TYR A 146 2.02 15.93 -26.94
CA TYR A 146 2.31 17.36 -27.09
C TYR A 146 3.12 17.71 -28.36
N GLY A 147 3.53 16.70 -29.14
CA GLY A 147 4.35 16.85 -30.34
C GLY A 147 3.60 16.76 -31.67
N ASN A 148 2.27 16.65 -31.62
CA ASN A 148 1.37 16.63 -32.79
C ASN A 148 0.39 17.80 -32.75
#